data_AF-A0A091PDP2-F1
#
_entry.id   AF-A0A091PDP2-F1
#
_cell.length_a   1.000
_cell.length_b   1.000
_cell.length_c   1.000
_cell.angle_alpha   90.00
_cell.angle_beta   90.00
_cell.angle_gamma   90.00
#
_symmetry.space_group_name_H-M   'P 1'
#
loop_
_entity.id
_entity.type
_entity.pdbx_description
1 polymer ?
#
loop_
_entity_poly.entity_id
_entity_poly.type
_entity_poly.pdbx_seq_one_letter_code
_entity_poly.pdbx_strand_id
1 'polypeptide(L)'
;QDISDVYGEYLIQKQLYEQAALIFARAGIFAKALVAFQNSGSWQQALCMASRLGYTKDQLSSLARSMAGKLGEQRKHAEAAILLEQYTQGYEEAVLLLLEGALWEEALRLIHKYGRLDILETNFKPALLEAQKSQLIFLESQKTAFLRHKTRLQVVRELKEKACESLQDYEMPNCPELDLFSETSSVVTASDMNSKYSHSNSRISA
;
A
#
# COMPACT_ATOMS: atom_id res chain seq x y z
N GLN A 1 -33.26 3.65 -22.64
CA GLN A 1 -32.10 3.69 -21.73
C GLN A 1 -31.22 2.51 -22.08
N ASP A 2 -29.98 2.76 -22.46
CA ASP A 2 -29.09 1.70 -22.92
C ASP A 2 -28.65 0.83 -21.74
N ILE A 3 -28.63 -0.50 -21.91
CA ILE A 3 -28.28 -1.46 -20.87
C ILE A 3 -26.91 -1.13 -20.24
N SER A 4 -25.98 -0.62 -21.06
CA SER A 4 -24.65 -0.19 -20.63
C SER A 4 -24.69 0.97 -19.62
N ASP A 5 -25.62 1.90 -19.76
CA ASP A 5 -25.78 3.05 -18.86
C ASP A 5 -26.21 2.57 -17.46
N VAL A 6 -27.24 1.74 -17.41
CA VAL A 6 -27.79 1.19 -16.17
C VAL A 6 -26.78 0.27 -15.48
N TYR A 7 -26.08 -0.56 -16.25
CA TYR A 7 -25.05 -1.44 -15.71
C TYR A 7 -23.84 -0.67 -15.17
N GLY A 8 -23.42 0.41 -15.84
CA GLY A 8 -22.38 1.29 -15.34
C GLY A 8 -22.77 1.98 -14.03
N GLU A 9 -24.02 2.45 -13.92
CA GLU A 9 -24.54 3.04 -12.67
C GLU A 9 -24.60 2.02 -11.53
N TYR A 10 -25.00 0.78 -11.83
CA TYR A 10 -24.94 -0.32 -10.87
C TYR A 10 -23.51 -0.58 -10.36
N LEU A 11 -22.52 -0.60 -11.26
CA LEU A 11 -21.11 -0.79 -10.89
C LEU A 11 -20.57 0.36 -10.03
N ILE A 12 -20.99 1.61 -10.28
CA ILE A 12 -20.67 2.76 -9.42
C ILE A 12 -21.20 2.54 -8.00
N GLN A 13 -22.45 2.08 -7.85
CA GLN A 13 -23.03 1.79 -6.53
C GLN A 13 -22.25 0.71 -5.76
N LYS A 14 -21.60 -0.21 -6.49
CA LYS A 14 -20.72 -1.24 -5.94
C LYS A 14 -19.28 -0.78 -5.71
N GLN A 15 -18.96 0.50 -5.92
CA GLN A 15 -17.61 1.06 -5.81
C GLN A 15 -16.60 0.46 -6.82
N LEU A 16 -17.09 -0.19 -7.88
CA LEU A 16 -16.28 -0.78 -8.94
C LEU A 16 -16.05 0.26 -10.05
N TYR A 17 -15.39 1.36 -9.69
CA TYR A 17 -15.25 2.55 -10.54
C TYR A 17 -14.55 2.28 -11.87
N GLU A 18 -13.48 1.50 -11.86
CA GLU A 18 -12.72 1.20 -13.08
C GLU A 18 -13.55 0.37 -14.08
N GLN A 19 -14.27 -0.63 -13.60
CA GLN A 19 -15.16 -1.45 -14.43
C GLN A 19 -16.30 -0.60 -15.00
N ALA A 20 -16.93 0.24 -14.16
CA ALA A 20 -17.96 1.17 -14.61
C ALA A 20 -17.44 2.10 -15.71
N ALA A 21 -16.24 2.66 -15.52
CA ALA A 21 -15.61 3.55 -16.48
C ALA A 21 -15.38 2.88 -17.84
N LEU A 22 -14.91 1.63 -17.86
CA LEU A 22 -14.74 0.85 -19.08
C LEU A 22 -16.06 0.59 -19.82
N ILE A 23 -17.13 0.28 -19.08
CA ILE A 23 -18.47 0.10 -19.68
C ILE A 23 -18.97 1.40 -20.30
N PHE A 24 -18.87 2.53 -19.59
CA PHE A 24 -19.26 3.84 -20.12
C PHE A 24 -18.42 4.24 -21.33
N ALA A 25 -17.10 4.03 -21.28
CA ALA A 25 -16.19 4.36 -22.38
C ALA A 25 -16.50 3.53 -23.64
N ARG A 26 -16.78 2.23 -23.47
CA ARG A 26 -17.18 1.34 -24.57
C ARG A 26 -18.52 1.77 -25.19
N ALA A 27 -19.45 2.24 -24.36
CA ALA A 27 -20.77 2.70 -24.80
C ALA A 27 -20.76 4.14 -25.36
N GLY A 28 -19.61 4.82 -25.40
CA GLY A 28 -19.51 6.19 -25.92
C GLY A 28 -19.95 7.29 -24.94
N ILE A 29 -20.23 6.93 -23.69
CA ILE A 29 -20.72 7.85 -22.65
C ILE A 29 -19.50 8.44 -21.91
N PHE A 30 -18.70 9.22 -22.64
CA PHE A 30 -17.37 9.66 -22.16
C PHE A 30 -17.42 10.55 -20.91
N ALA A 31 -18.50 11.32 -20.72
CA ALA A 31 -18.65 12.17 -19.54
C ALA A 31 -18.75 11.34 -18.24
N LYS A 32 -19.57 10.28 -18.23
CA LYS A 32 -19.66 9.36 -17.08
C LYS A 32 -18.38 8.53 -16.92
N ALA A 33 -17.78 8.11 -18.03
CA ALA A 33 -16.52 7.37 -18.02
C ALA A 33 -15.39 8.19 -17.36
N LEU A 34 -15.28 9.48 -17.70
CA LEU A 34 -14.27 10.38 -17.13
C LEU A 34 -14.39 10.46 -15.62
N VAL A 35 -15.60 10.70 -15.10
CA VAL A 35 -15.84 10.80 -13.65
C VAL A 35 -15.51 9.47 -12.96
N ALA A 36 -15.87 8.35 -13.56
CA ALA A 36 -15.54 7.03 -13.03
C ALA A 36 -14.02 6.77 -13.01
N PHE A 37 -13.28 7.13 -14.08
CA PHE A 37 -11.81 7.04 -14.10
C PHE A 37 -11.12 7.98 -13.10
N GLN A 38 -11.67 9.17 -12.86
CA GLN A 38 -11.18 10.06 -11.80
C GLN A 38 -11.33 9.44 -10.40
N ASN A 39 -12.36 8.62 -10.18
CA ASN A 39 -12.60 7.96 -8.90
C ASN A 39 -11.76 6.68 -8.73
N SER A 40 -11.46 5.97 -9.82
CA SER A 40 -10.51 4.83 -9.77
C SER A 40 -9.04 5.25 -9.67
N GLY A 41 -8.72 6.52 -9.97
CA GLY A 41 -7.35 7.02 -10.04
C GLY A 41 -6.64 6.66 -11.36
N SER A 42 -7.38 6.24 -12.39
CA SER A 42 -6.82 5.86 -13.70
C SER A 42 -6.61 7.10 -14.59
N TRP A 43 -5.59 7.90 -14.28
CA TRP A 43 -5.39 9.23 -14.87
C TRP A 43 -5.14 9.24 -16.38
N GLN A 44 -4.41 8.26 -16.92
CA GLN A 44 -4.20 8.19 -18.38
C GLN A 44 -5.55 8.01 -19.09
N GLN A 45 -6.42 7.15 -18.56
CA GLN A 45 -7.74 6.90 -19.13
C GLN A 45 -8.66 8.12 -18.99
N ALA A 46 -8.60 8.82 -17.85
CA ALA A 46 -9.34 10.07 -17.67
C ALA A 46 -8.94 11.13 -18.70
N LEU A 47 -7.63 11.29 -18.98
CA LEU A 47 -7.14 12.19 -20.03
C LEU A 47 -7.57 11.75 -21.44
N CYS A 48 -7.58 10.44 -21.72
CA CYS A 48 -8.13 9.91 -22.97
C CYS A 48 -9.63 10.23 -23.13
N MET A 49 -10.42 10.17 -22.05
CA MET A 49 -11.83 10.57 -22.12
C MET A 49 -11.97 12.09 -22.28
N ALA A 50 -11.13 12.89 -21.61
CA ALA A 50 -11.14 14.34 -21.73
C ALA A 50 -10.82 14.81 -23.16
N SER A 51 -9.88 14.15 -23.84
CA SER A 51 -9.59 14.44 -25.25
C SER A 51 -10.76 14.10 -26.17
N ARG A 52 -11.46 12.98 -25.94
CA ARG A 52 -12.68 12.62 -26.68
C ARG A 52 -13.84 13.60 -26.46
N LEU A 53 -13.88 14.25 -25.31
CA LEU A 53 -14.85 15.30 -24.98
C LEU A 53 -14.45 16.68 -25.51
N GLY A 54 -13.28 16.82 -26.14
CA GLY A 54 -12.81 18.09 -26.69
C GLY A 54 -12.42 19.12 -25.63
N TYR A 55 -11.88 18.68 -24.49
CA TYR A 55 -11.49 19.59 -23.41
C TYR A 55 -10.44 20.61 -23.88
N THR A 56 -10.62 21.86 -23.45
CA THR A 56 -9.62 22.91 -23.68
C THR A 56 -8.38 22.69 -22.81
N LYS A 57 -7.28 23.40 -23.12
CA LYS A 57 -6.05 23.35 -22.30
C LYS A 57 -6.32 23.70 -20.83
N ASP A 58 -7.17 24.69 -20.58
CA ASP A 58 -7.51 25.11 -19.22
C ASP A 58 -8.30 24.02 -18.48
N GLN A 59 -9.26 23.39 -19.15
CA GLN A 59 -10.02 22.27 -18.58
C GLN A 59 -9.12 21.06 -18.29
N LEU A 60 -8.19 20.74 -19.19
CA LEU A 60 -7.19 19.69 -18.97
C LEU A 60 -6.27 20.02 -17.78
N SER A 61 -5.83 21.27 -17.64
CA SER A 61 -5.01 21.69 -16.50
C SER A 61 -5.78 21.56 -15.17
N SER A 62 -7.06 21.93 -15.15
CA SER A 62 -7.93 21.79 -13.98
C SER A 62 -8.15 20.31 -13.63
N LEU A 63 -8.39 19.48 -14.64
CA LEU A 63 -8.52 18.03 -14.48
C LEU A 63 -7.24 17.42 -13.91
N ALA A 64 -6.09 17.74 -14.49
CA ALA A 64 -4.79 17.25 -14.04
C ALA A 64 -4.48 17.64 -12.60
N ARG A 65 -4.76 18.89 -12.19
CA ARG A 65 -4.58 19.34 -10.81
C ARG A 65 -5.47 18.56 -9.82
N SER A 66 -6.75 18.38 -10.15
CA SER A 66 -7.68 17.60 -9.33
C SER A 66 -7.23 16.15 -9.17
N MET A 67 -6.75 15.55 -10.26
CA MET A 67 -6.25 14.18 -10.27
C MET A 67 -4.92 14.02 -9.53
N ALA A 68 -4.01 14.98 -9.65
CA ALA A 68 -2.75 14.98 -8.91
C ALA A 68 -2.98 14.98 -7.40
N GLY A 69 -3.95 15.76 -6.90
CA GLY A 69 -4.36 15.74 -5.49
C GLY A 69 -4.83 14.35 -5.04
N LYS A 70 -5.76 13.73 -5.79
CA LYS A 70 -6.24 12.38 -5.49
C LYS A 70 -5.13 11.31 -5.52
N LEU A 71 -4.21 11.41 -6.48
CA LEU A 71 -3.09 10.48 -6.59
C LEU A 71 -2.08 10.67 -5.45
N GLY A 72 -1.86 11.91 -5.00
CA GLY A 72 -1.08 12.21 -3.79
C GLY A 72 -1.65 11.54 -2.54
N GLU A 73 -2.97 11.62 -2.33
CA GLU A 73 -3.66 10.94 -1.23
C GLU A 73 -3.49 9.40 -1.29
N GLN A 74 -3.40 8.84 -2.51
CA GLN A 74 -3.14 7.41 -2.74
C GLN A 74 -1.66 7.03 -2.65
N ARG A 75 -0.77 7.97 -2.29
CA ARG A 75 0.70 7.82 -2.28
C ARG A 75 1.31 7.50 -3.66
N LYS A 76 0.59 7.79 -4.74
CA LYS A 76 1.06 7.66 -6.13
C LYS A 76 1.77 8.94 -6.57
N HIS A 77 2.80 9.33 -5.82
CA HIS A 77 3.49 10.62 -6.00
C HIS A 77 4.13 10.79 -7.39
N ALA A 78 4.67 9.72 -7.98
CA ALA A 78 5.25 9.76 -9.32
C ALA A 78 4.22 10.15 -10.39
N GLU A 79 3.04 9.53 -10.36
CA GLU A 79 1.96 9.79 -11.30
C GLU A 79 1.38 11.20 -11.11
N ALA A 80 1.24 11.64 -9.86
CA ALA A 80 0.78 13.00 -9.54
C ALA A 80 1.75 14.07 -10.06
N ALA A 81 3.06 13.86 -9.89
CA ALA A 81 4.09 14.77 -10.39
C ALA A 81 4.09 14.87 -11.92
N ILE A 82 3.89 13.76 -12.62
CA ILE A 82 3.78 13.76 -14.10
C ILE A 82 2.61 14.64 -14.56
N LEU A 83 1.44 14.53 -13.89
CA LEU A 83 0.28 15.35 -14.22
C LEU A 83 0.55 16.84 -14.04
N LEU A 84 1.19 17.22 -12.93
CA LEU A 84 1.51 18.62 -12.67
C LEU A 84 2.57 19.17 -13.63
N GLU A 85 3.63 18.40 -13.88
CA GLU A 85 4.70 18.80 -14.80
C GLU A 85 4.15 19.00 -16.22
N GLN A 86 3.37 18.04 -16.74
CA GLN A 86 2.99 18.02 -18.14
C GLN A 86 1.76 18.89 -18.46
N TYR A 87 0.80 19.00 -17.53
CA TYR A 87 -0.51 19.60 -17.83
C TYR A 87 -0.81 20.89 -17.07
N THR A 88 -0.14 21.16 -15.94
CA THR A 88 -0.40 22.38 -15.13
C THR A 88 0.76 23.37 -15.11
N GLN A 89 1.92 23.01 -15.66
CA GLN A 89 3.18 23.77 -15.59
C GLN A 89 3.63 24.05 -14.13
N GLY A 90 3.05 23.38 -13.15
CA GLY A 90 3.37 23.51 -11.72
C GLY A 90 4.57 22.65 -11.34
N TYR A 91 5.74 22.93 -11.91
CA TYR A 91 6.94 22.11 -11.68
C TYR A 91 7.45 22.16 -10.23
N GLU A 92 7.26 23.27 -9.51
CA GLU A 92 7.63 23.37 -8.09
C GLU A 92 6.81 22.40 -7.24
N GLU A 93 5.48 22.42 -7.43
CA GLU A 93 4.55 21.49 -6.75
C GLU A 93 4.87 20.03 -7.11
N ALA A 94 5.22 19.76 -8.38
CA ALA A 94 5.64 18.44 -8.82
C ALA A 94 6.91 17.98 -8.09
N VAL A 95 7.92 18.84 -7.94
CA VAL A 95 9.15 18.52 -7.19
C VAL A 95 8.83 18.24 -5.73
N LEU A 96 8.00 19.05 -5.07
CA LEU A 96 7.63 18.84 -3.68
C LEU A 96 6.93 17.49 -3.47
N LEU A 97 6.00 17.11 -4.35
CA LEU A 97 5.35 15.80 -4.31
C LEU A 97 6.34 14.65 -4.49
N LEU A 98 7.31 14.79 -5.39
CA LEU A 98 8.36 13.77 -5.58
C LEU A 98 9.23 13.62 -4.33
N LEU A 99 9.57 14.71 -3.65
CA LEU A 99 10.32 14.68 -2.40
C LEU A 99 9.54 13.97 -1.29
N GLU A 100 8.23 14.25 -1.18
CA GLU A 100 7.34 13.56 -0.24
C GLU A 100 7.29 12.03 -0.51
N GLY A 101 7.29 11.64 -1.79
CA GLY A 101 7.35 10.25 -2.22
C GLY A 101 8.75 9.61 -2.18
N ALA A 102 9.78 10.32 -1.71
CA ALA A 102 11.18 9.89 -1.73
C ALA A 102 11.71 9.50 -3.14
N LEU A 103 11.20 10.15 -4.19
CA LEU A 103 11.57 9.95 -5.60
C LEU A 103 12.70 10.92 -5.98
N TRP A 104 13.86 10.73 -5.36
CA TRP A 104 14.98 11.69 -5.40
C TRP A 104 15.54 11.96 -6.80
N GLU A 105 15.72 10.91 -7.60
CA GLU A 105 16.32 11.03 -8.94
C GLU A 105 15.44 11.85 -9.88
N GLU A 106 14.13 11.60 -9.84
CA GLU A 106 13.18 12.33 -10.66
C GLU A 106 13.03 13.78 -10.19
N ALA A 107 13.04 14.03 -8.88
CA ALA A 107 13.06 15.38 -8.34
C ALA A 107 14.30 16.16 -8.80
N LEU A 108 15.50 15.55 -8.77
CA LEU A 108 16.73 16.16 -9.31
C LEU A 108 16.63 16.44 -10.80
N ARG A 109 16.12 15.47 -11.58
CA ARG A 109 15.92 15.63 -13.02
C ARG A 109 15.05 16.85 -13.31
N LEU A 110 13.94 17.04 -12.58
CA LEU A 110 13.06 18.21 -12.74
C LEU A 110 13.74 19.52 -12.33
N ILE A 111 14.42 19.54 -11.18
CA ILE A 111 15.16 20.71 -10.69
C ILE A 111 16.16 21.20 -11.76
N HIS A 112 16.95 20.29 -12.32
CA HIS A 112 17.92 20.62 -13.35
C HIS A 112 17.27 20.95 -14.70
N LYS A 113 16.20 20.24 -15.09
CA LYS A 113 15.46 20.50 -16.33
C LYS A 113 14.89 21.92 -16.38
N TYR A 114 14.39 22.43 -15.26
CA TYR A 114 13.82 23.78 -15.17
C TYR A 114 14.79 24.84 -14.63
N GLY A 115 16.04 24.47 -14.34
CA GLY A 115 17.09 25.40 -13.91
C GLY A 115 16.87 25.99 -12.51
N ARG A 116 16.13 25.31 -11.63
CA ARG A 116 15.72 25.82 -10.32
C ARG A 116 16.59 25.31 -9.18
N LEU A 117 17.88 25.65 -9.26
CA LEU A 117 18.89 25.27 -8.25
C LEU A 117 18.61 25.84 -6.87
N ASP A 118 17.77 26.87 -6.77
CA ASP A 118 17.25 27.37 -5.49
C ASP A 118 16.51 26.28 -4.72
N ILE A 119 15.65 25.50 -5.39
CA ILE A 119 14.87 24.40 -4.79
C ILE A 119 15.77 23.27 -4.30
N LEU A 120 16.94 23.09 -4.93
CA LEU A 120 17.93 22.11 -4.51
C LEU A 120 18.42 22.41 -3.09
N GLU A 121 18.72 23.67 -2.80
CA GLU A 121 19.21 24.10 -1.50
C GLU A 121 18.08 24.23 -0.47
N THR A 122 16.92 24.77 -0.86
CA THR A 122 15.83 25.08 0.07
C THR A 122 14.98 23.87 0.44
N ASN A 123 14.80 22.89 -0.46
CA ASN A 123 13.86 21.78 -0.25
C ASN A 123 14.53 20.42 -0.39
N PHE A 124 15.31 20.20 -1.46
CA PHE A 124 15.87 18.88 -1.76
C PHE A 124 16.85 18.40 -0.68
N LYS A 125 17.89 19.20 -0.37
CA LYS A 125 18.90 18.83 0.63
C LYS A 125 18.31 18.64 2.04
N PRO A 126 17.44 19.54 2.55
CA PRO A 126 16.78 19.31 3.84
C PRO A 126 15.94 18.03 3.87
N ALA A 127 15.13 17.78 2.82
CA ALA A 127 14.31 16.58 2.74
C ALA A 127 15.16 15.30 2.72
N LEU A 128 16.28 15.29 2.01
CA LEU A 128 17.19 14.14 1.98
C LEU A 128 17.83 13.87 3.35
N LEU A 129 18.26 14.92 4.06
CA LEU A 129 18.82 14.79 5.41
C LEU A 129 17.77 14.32 6.43
N GLU A 130 16.53 14.80 6.32
CA GLU A 130 15.42 14.37 7.16
C GLU A 130 15.06 12.90 6.90
N ALA A 131 14.98 12.50 5.62
CA ALA A 131 14.75 11.11 5.24
C ALA A 131 15.86 10.19 5.75
N GLN A 132 17.13 10.60 5.63
CA GLN A 132 18.27 9.86 6.17
C GLN A 132 18.13 9.64 7.69
N LYS A 133 17.85 10.71 8.45
CA LYS A 133 17.66 10.63 9.90
C LYS A 133 16.51 9.70 10.28
N SER A 134 15.38 9.83 9.59
CA SER A 134 14.19 9.00 9.82
C SER A 134 14.49 7.53 9.54
N GLN A 135 15.22 7.23 8.47
CA GLN A 135 15.63 5.87 8.12
C GLN A 135 16.57 5.26 9.15
N LEU A 136 17.53 6.03 9.69
CA LEU A 136 18.43 5.56 10.74
C LEU A 136 17.66 5.22 12.03
N ILE A 137 16.73 6.09 12.45
CA ILE A 137 15.86 5.84 13.61
C ILE A 137 15.01 4.57 13.37
N PHE A 138 14.45 4.42 12.18
CA PHE A 138 13.71 3.22 11.81
C PHE A 138 14.57 1.96 11.90
N LEU A 139 15.79 1.97 11.33
CA LEU A 139 16.70 0.82 11.39
C LEU A 139 17.10 0.46 12.82
N GLU A 140 17.34 1.44 13.68
CA GLU A 140 17.65 1.22 15.09
C GLU A 140 16.46 0.60 15.84
N SER A 141 15.24 1.08 15.60
CA SER A 141 14.03 0.49 16.19
C SER A 141 13.79 -0.94 15.72
N GLN A 142 14.02 -1.24 14.44
CA GLN A 142 13.91 -2.60 13.91
C GLN A 142 14.98 -3.53 14.48
N LYS A 143 16.22 -3.04 14.63
CA LYS A 143 17.32 -3.79 15.23
C LYS A 143 17.01 -4.15 16.69
N THR A 144 16.55 -3.18 17.49
CA THR A 144 16.22 -3.40 18.90
C THR A 144 15.05 -4.37 19.05
N ALA A 145 13.99 -4.24 18.23
CA ALA A 145 12.87 -5.17 18.20
C ALA A 145 13.32 -6.59 17.82
N PHE A 146 14.14 -6.72 16.79
CA PHE A 146 14.70 -8.01 16.35
C PHE A 146 15.52 -8.68 17.45
N LEU A 147 16.44 -7.95 18.09
CA LEU A 147 17.26 -8.49 19.17
C LEU A 147 16.40 -8.94 20.36
N ARG A 148 15.41 -8.13 20.76
CA ARG A 148 14.46 -8.50 21.82
C ARG A 148 13.73 -9.80 21.49
N HIS A 149 13.22 -9.94 20.26
CA HIS A 149 12.50 -11.15 19.85
C HIS A 149 13.42 -12.36 19.74
N LYS A 150 14.66 -12.19 19.27
CA LYS A 150 15.69 -13.23 19.24
C LYS A 150 15.99 -13.75 20.64
N THR A 151 16.27 -12.86 21.61
CA THR A 151 16.56 -13.25 22.99
C THR A 151 15.37 -13.95 23.63
N ARG A 152 14.15 -13.43 23.44
CA ARG A 152 12.93 -14.08 23.92
C ARG A 152 12.74 -15.48 23.32
N LEU A 153 13.00 -15.64 22.02
CA LEU A 153 12.87 -16.93 21.35
C LEU A 153 13.83 -17.96 21.92
N GLN A 154 15.07 -17.56 22.24
CA GLN A 154 16.03 -18.42 22.90
C GLN A 154 15.51 -18.91 24.26
N VAL A 155 15.03 -18.00 25.11
CA VAL A 155 14.44 -18.37 26.42
C VAL A 155 13.26 -19.33 26.24
N VAL A 156 12.37 -19.08 25.28
CA VAL A 156 11.22 -19.97 25.03
C VAL A 156 11.65 -21.36 24.56
N ARG A 157 12.74 -21.47 23.78
CA ARG A 157 13.29 -22.77 23.36
C ARG A 157 13.86 -23.54 24.55
N GLU A 158 14.66 -22.89 25.38
CA GLU A 158 15.22 -23.51 26.59
C GLU A 158 14.12 -23.95 27.57
N LEU A 159 13.06 -23.15 27.74
CA LEU A 159 11.92 -23.52 28.58
C LEU A 159 11.15 -24.71 28.01
N LYS A 160 10.99 -24.80 26.68
CA LYS A 160 10.32 -25.94 26.03
C LYS A 160 11.15 -27.22 26.10
N GLU A 161 12.46 -27.10 25.93
CA GLU A 161 13.39 -28.23 26.07
C GLU A 161 13.34 -28.79 27.50
N LYS A 162 13.49 -27.92 28.50
CA LYS A 162 13.36 -28.32 29.92
C LYS A 162 12.00 -28.92 30.25
N ALA A 163 10.91 -28.37 29.71
CA ALA A 163 9.58 -28.94 29.88
C ALA A 163 9.48 -30.34 29.26
N CYS A 164 10.10 -30.57 28.10
CA CYS A 164 10.14 -31.88 27.46
C CYS A 164 10.99 -32.89 28.25
N GLU A 165 12.17 -32.49 28.73
CA GLU A 165 13.03 -33.31 29.60
C GLU A 165 12.30 -33.67 30.91
N SER A 166 11.62 -32.71 31.53
CA SER A 166 10.86 -32.95 32.76
C SER A 166 9.69 -33.93 32.59
N LEU A 167 9.17 -34.09 31.36
CA LEU A 167 8.17 -35.10 31.05
C LEU A 167 8.79 -36.48 30.81
N GLN A 168 10.05 -36.56 30.35
CA GLN A 168 10.80 -37.81 30.18
C GLN A 168 11.28 -38.40 31.51
N ASP A 169 11.60 -37.57 32.51
CA ASP A 169 11.97 -38.03 33.86
C ASP A 169 10.82 -38.73 34.62
N TYR A 170 9.58 -38.65 34.11
CA TYR A 170 8.44 -39.43 34.59
C TYR A 170 8.22 -40.76 33.84
N GLU A 171 9.07 -41.13 32.87
CA GLU A 171 9.04 -42.46 32.27
C GLU A 171 9.85 -43.48 33.10
N MET A 172 9.09 -44.33 33.80
CA MET A 172 9.50 -45.54 34.51
C MET A 172 10.36 -46.48 33.64
N PRO A 173 11.36 -47.22 34.20
CA PRO A 173 12.19 -48.13 33.41
C PRO A 173 11.39 -49.30 32.79
N ASN A 174 11.53 -49.48 31.47
CA ASN A 174 11.10 -50.63 30.65
C ASN A 174 9.64 -51.08 30.79
N CYS A 175 8.77 -50.55 29.93
CA CYS A 175 7.65 -51.31 29.38
C CYS A 175 7.80 -51.37 27.85
N PRO A 176 8.21 -52.50 27.25
CA PRO A 176 8.45 -52.60 25.82
C PRO A 176 7.13 -52.76 25.07
N GLU A 177 6.28 -51.72 25.04
CA GLU A 177 5.04 -51.74 24.23
C GLU A 177 4.41 -50.35 23.98
N LEU A 178 5.15 -49.24 24.11
CA LEU A 178 4.59 -47.88 23.90
C LEU A 178 4.75 -47.33 22.48
N ASP A 179 5.41 -48.05 21.57
CA ASP A 179 5.60 -47.61 20.19
C ASP A 179 4.36 -47.82 19.28
N LEU A 180 3.20 -48.16 19.86
CA LEU A 180 1.96 -48.43 19.11
C LEU A 180 0.84 -47.40 19.27
N PHE A 181 1.03 -46.33 20.06
CA PHE A 181 -0.02 -45.32 20.27
C PHE A 181 0.44 -43.91 19.85
N SER A 182 1.09 -43.82 18.70
CA SER A 182 1.09 -42.59 17.91
C SER A 182 -0.16 -42.58 17.03
N GLU A 183 -1.32 -42.22 17.55
CA GLU A 183 -2.44 -41.73 16.72
C GLU A 183 -3.55 -41.09 17.59
N THR A 184 -3.71 -39.78 17.41
CA THR A 184 -4.93 -39.00 17.71
C THR A 184 -5.44 -38.99 19.16
N SER A 185 -5.10 -37.95 19.94
CA SER A 185 -5.99 -37.49 21.01
C SER A 185 -5.75 -36.02 21.36
N SER A 186 -6.37 -35.14 20.58
CA SER A 186 -6.70 -33.78 21.01
C SER A 186 -7.86 -33.85 22.00
N VAL A 187 -7.56 -33.97 23.29
CA VAL A 187 -8.56 -33.81 24.36
C VAL A 187 -8.68 -32.32 24.67
N VAL A 188 -9.76 -31.71 24.19
CA VAL A 188 -10.24 -30.41 24.67
C VAL A 188 -10.69 -30.58 26.12
N THR A 189 -9.96 -29.99 27.05
CA THR A 189 -10.40 -29.83 28.44
C THR A 189 -11.47 -28.74 28.51
N ALA A 190 -12.62 -29.08 29.10
CA ALA A 190 -13.82 -28.25 29.20
C ALA A 190 -13.73 -27.08 30.21
N SER A 191 -12.55 -26.49 30.40
CA SER A 191 -12.34 -25.36 31.32
C SER A 191 -11.99 -24.03 30.64
N ASP A 192 -11.86 -23.98 29.32
CA ASP A 192 -11.58 -22.73 28.59
C ASP A 192 -12.75 -22.26 27.70
N MET A 193 -13.99 -22.37 28.21
CA MET A 193 -15.15 -21.72 27.59
C MET A 193 -15.22 -20.22 27.90
N ASN A 194 -14.11 -19.49 27.78
CA ASN A 194 -14.17 -18.03 27.69
C ASN A 194 -12.94 -17.37 27.03
N SER A 195 -12.43 -17.90 25.91
CA SER A 195 -11.63 -17.09 24.99
C SER A 195 -12.48 -16.70 23.77
N LYS A 196 -12.94 -15.45 23.77
CA LYS A 196 -13.55 -14.82 22.60
C LYS A 196 -12.53 -14.86 21.45
N TYR A 197 -12.93 -15.51 20.37
CA TYR A 197 -12.38 -15.37 19.02
C TYR A 197 -11.65 -14.03 18.80
N SER A 198 -10.33 -14.07 18.67
CA SER A 198 -9.56 -13.02 18.01
C SER A 198 -8.93 -13.63 16.77
N HIS A 199 -9.69 -13.59 15.67
CA HIS A 199 -9.13 -13.84 14.34
C HIS A 199 -8.10 -12.75 14.02
N SER A 200 -6.81 -13.08 14.15
CA SER A 200 -5.73 -12.30 13.56
C SER A 200 -5.61 -12.71 12.09
N ASN A 201 -6.14 -11.89 11.18
CA ASN A 201 -5.85 -11.98 9.75
C ASN A 201 -4.40 -11.54 9.52
N SER A 202 -3.48 -12.50 9.41
CA SER A 202 -2.19 -12.28 8.75
C SER A 202 -2.30 -12.78 7.32
N ARG A 203 -2.72 -11.90 6.42
CA ARG A 203 -2.50 -12.09 4.98
C ARG A 203 -1.02 -11.86 4.71
N ILE A 204 -0.29 -12.95 4.55
CA ILE A 204 0.95 -12.98 3.79
C ILE A 204 0.52 -12.82 2.32
N SER A 205 0.86 -11.68 1.72
CA SER A 205 0.80 -11.50 0.28
C SER A 205 2.17 -11.88 -0.26
N ALA A 206 2.20 -12.84 -1.18
CA ALA A 206 3.27 -13.02 -2.15
C ALA A 206 2.99 -12.12 -3.36
#